data_AF-A0A950ILG8-F1
#
_entry.id   AF-A0A950ILG8-F1
#
_cell.length_a   1.000
_cell.length_b   1.000
_cell.length_c   1.000
_cell.angle_alpha   90.00
_cell.angle_beta   90.00
_cell.angle_gamma   90.00
#
_symmetry.space_group_name_H-M   'P 1'
#
loop_
_entity.id
_entity.type
_entity.pdbx_description
1 polymer ?
#
loop_
_entity_poly.entity_id
_entity_poly.type
_entity_poly.pdbx_seq_one_letter_code
_entity_poly.pdbx_strand_id
1 'polypeptide(L)'
;MAITIYPEPGMVFLCDYSGYIQPEIVKTRPVVVVSPRRHTIALADVTALVVPLSKQRPRVAQTWHVAIPSGKYAAIDACWAKGDLISHVTLARLSFLRHRRRLIVPTLDRGDLQSVRFAVVNALGLLT
;
A
#
# COMPACT_ATOMS: atom_id res chain seq x y z
N MET A 1 -3.15 -10.01 13.16
CA MET A 1 -2.68 -9.24 14.33
C MET A 1 -2.35 -7.85 13.84
N ALA A 2 -2.92 -6.83 14.48
CA ALA A 2 -2.66 -5.44 14.15
C ALA A 2 -1.17 -5.12 14.33
N ILE A 3 -0.62 -4.21 13.52
CA ILE A 3 0.77 -3.77 13.70
C ILE A 3 0.91 -2.91 14.96
N THR A 4 2.04 -3.09 15.66
CA THR A 4 2.41 -2.34 16.88
C THR A 4 3.61 -1.43 16.65
N ILE A 5 3.87 -1.08 15.38
CA ILE A 5 4.92 -0.17 14.96
C ILE A 5 4.31 0.98 14.15
N TYR A 6 5.01 2.12 14.12
CA TYR A 6 4.61 3.22 13.25
C TYR A 6 4.81 2.83 11.78
N PRO A 7 3.80 2.94 10.90
CA PRO A 7 3.93 2.65 9.48
C PRO A 7 4.67 3.79 8.76
N GLU A 8 5.95 3.60 8.47
CA GLU A 8 6.76 4.58 7.73
C GLU A 8 6.49 4.53 6.22
N PRO A 9 6.69 5.63 5.48
CA PRO A 9 6.53 5.66 4.03
C PRO A 9 7.34 4.57 3.32
N GLY A 10 6.74 3.92 2.34
CA GLY A 10 7.36 2.83 1.58
C GLY A 10 7.20 1.45 2.22
N MET A 11 6.88 1.37 3.52
CA MET A 11 6.62 0.08 4.16
C MET A 11 5.40 -0.59 3.54
N VAL A 12 5.50 -1.91 3.36
CA VAL A 12 4.43 -2.75 2.82
C VAL A 12 3.82 -3.59 3.93
N PHE A 13 2.50 -3.55 4.03
CA PHE A 13 1.69 -4.32 4.97
C PHE A 13 0.57 -5.04 4.26
N LEU A 14 -0.05 -6.04 4.89
CA LEU A 14 -1.36 -6.54 4.48
C LEU A 14 -2.44 -5.66 5.08
N CYS A 15 -3.31 -5.09 4.25
CA CYS A 15 -4.49 -4.34 4.68
C CYS A 15 -5.75 -5.19 4.52
N ASP A 16 -6.56 -5.24 5.57
CA ASP A 16 -7.91 -5.79 5.54
C ASP A 16 -8.95 -4.74 5.19
N TYR A 17 -9.58 -4.93 4.03
CA TYR A 17 -10.64 -4.08 3.49
C TYR A 17 -12.05 -4.61 3.80
N SER A 18 -12.19 -5.53 4.75
CA SER A 18 -13.51 -5.97 5.21
C SER A 18 -14.39 -4.78 5.61
N GLY A 19 -15.64 -4.80 5.13
CA GLY A 19 -16.63 -3.73 5.26
C GLY A 19 -16.81 -2.85 4.02
N TYR A 20 -15.89 -2.94 3.04
CA TYR A 20 -16.04 -2.29 1.73
C TYR A 20 -17.11 -3.01 0.89
N ILE A 21 -17.70 -2.32 -0.10
CA ILE A 21 -18.76 -2.86 -0.95
C ILE A 21 -18.27 -3.08 -2.38
N GLN A 22 -18.64 -4.20 -3.01
CA GLN A 22 -18.28 -4.45 -4.41
C GLN A 22 -18.92 -3.36 -5.31
N PRO A 23 -18.19 -2.76 -6.29
CA PRO A 23 -16.94 -3.19 -6.94
C PRO A 23 -15.62 -2.73 -6.30
N GLU A 24 -15.64 -2.19 -5.09
CA GLU A 24 -14.42 -1.82 -4.36
C GLU A 24 -13.56 -3.05 -4.03
N ILE A 25 -12.35 -2.78 -3.51
CA ILE A 25 -11.48 -3.83 -3.04
C ILE A 25 -12.00 -4.36 -1.69
N VAL A 26 -12.57 -5.57 -1.69
CA VAL A 26 -13.16 -6.18 -0.48
C VAL A 26 -12.29 -7.28 0.13
N LYS A 27 -11.05 -7.42 -0.34
CA LYS A 27 -10.15 -8.53 0.01
C LYS A 27 -8.91 -8.01 0.70
N THR A 28 -8.30 -8.82 1.56
CA THR A 28 -6.99 -8.50 2.12
C THR A 28 -5.93 -8.40 1.01
N ARG A 29 -5.14 -7.34 1.01
CA ARG A 29 -4.12 -7.09 0.00
C ARG A 29 -2.85 -6.50 0.58
N PRO A 30 -1.67 -6.78 0.00
CA PRO A 30 -0.49 -5.98 0.27
C PRO A 30 -0.77 -4.53 -0.13
N VAL A 31 -0.35 -3.59 0.70
CA VAL A 31 -0.48 -2.15 0.48
C VAL A 31 0.83 -1.48 0.85
N VAL A 32 1.21 -0.45 0.10
CA VAL A 32 2.34 0.43 0.45
C VAL A 32 1.83 1.67 1.16
N VAL A 33 2.50 2.06 2.24
CA VAL A 33 2.26 3.32 2.95
C VAL A 33 2.83 4.48 2.15
N VAL A 34 2.02 5.48 1.82
CA VAL A 34 2.44 6.64 1.00
C VAL A 34 2.45 7.95 1.79
N SER A 35 1.66 8.05 2.86
CA SER A 35 1.63 9.24 3.73
C SER A 35 2.94 9.41 4.51
N PRO A 36 3.40 10.65 4.73
CA PRO A 36 4.47 10.92 5.69
C PRO A 36 4.03 10.58 7.12
N ARG A 37 5.00 10.49 8.02
CA ARG A 37 4.76 10.41 9.46
C ARG A 37 3.99 11.65 9.93
N ARG A 38 2.81 11.42 10.49
CA ARG A 38 1.96 12.41 11.16
C ARG A 38 2.31 12.48 12.65
N HIS A 39 2.17 13.66 13.23
CA HIS A 39 2.30 13.86 14.67
C HIS A 39 1.09 13.24 15.39
N THR A 40 1.34 12.30 16.30
CA THR A 40 0.31 11.59 17.06
C THR A 40 0.81 11.33 18.47
N ILE A 41 -0.06 11.45 19.47
CA ILE A 41 0.29 11.26 20.89
C ILE A 41 0.44 9.76 21.21
N ALA A 42 -0.44 8.91 20.66
CA ALA A 42 -0.42 7.48 20.85
C ALA A 42 -0.49 6.71 19.52
N LEU A 43 0.06 5.49 19.51
CA LEU A 43 0.05 4.62 18.32
C LEU A 43 -1.38 4.21 17.91
N ALA A 44 -2.30 4.13 18.87
CA ALA A 44 -3.71 3.77 18.64
C ALA A 44 -4.44 4.78 17.75
N ASP A 45 -4.01 6.05 17.75
CA ASP A 45 -4.61 7.13 16.96
C ASP A 45 -3.98 7.27 15.57
N VAL A 46 -2.95 6.47 15.28
CA VAL A 46 -2.24 6.55 14.01
C VAL A 46 -3.13 6.01 12.89
N THR A 47 -3.09 6.72 11.78
CA THR A 47 -3.70 6.33 10.53
C THR A 47 -2.71 6.56 9.40
N ALA A 48 -2.84 5.81 8.32
CA ALA A 48 -1.96 5.89 7.16
C ALA A 48 -2.76 5.99 5.86
N LEU A 49 -2.23 6.74 4.90
CA LEU A 49 -2.67 6.61 3.52
C LEU A 49 -1.90 5.48 2.86
N VAL A 50 -2.62 4.55 2.27
CA VAL A 50 -2.05 3.34 1.66
C VAL A 50 -2.54 3.15 0.24
N VAL A 51 -1.70 2.54 -0.59
CA VAL A 51 -2.02 2.17 -1.98
C VAL A 51 -1.94 0.65 -2.12
N PRO A 52 -3.00 -0.03 -2.60
CA PRO A 52 -2.99 -1.47 -2.74
C PRO A 52 -2.17 -1.97 -3.93
N LEU A 53 -1.56 -3.14 -3.73
CA LEU A 53 -0.83 -3.90 -4.73
C LEU A 53 -1.71 -5.04 -5.25
N SER A 54 -1.80 -5.16 -6.57
CA SER A 54 -2.61 -6.15 -7.28
C SER A 54 -1.75 -6.98 -8.24
N LYS A 55 -1.84 -8.32 -8.15
CA LYS A 55 -1.23 -9.21 -9.15
C LYS A 55 -1.94 -9.17 -10.50
N GLN A 56 -3.20 -8.72 -10.53
CA GLN A 56 -3.95 -8.57 -11.76
C GLN A 56 -3.46 -7.33 -12.52
N ARG A 57 -2.90 -7.57 -13.71
CA ARG A 57 -2.51 -6.52 -14.66
C ARG A 57 -3.74 -5.71 -15.08
N PRO A 58 -3.65 -4.36 -15.10
CA PRO A 58 -4.69 -3.52 -15.70
C PRO A 58 -4.93 -3.91 -17.16
N ARG A 59 -6.19 -3.94 -17.63
CA ARG A 59 -6.51 -4.19 -19.04
C ARG A 59 -5.87 -3.13 -19.94
N VAL A 60 -5.93 -1.88 -19.50
CA VAL A 60 -5.24 -0.74 -20.08
C VAL A 60 -4.42 -0.11 -18.96
N ALA A 61 -3.11 0.00 -19.18
CA ALA A 61 -2.24 0.69 -18.23
C ALA A 61 -2.61 2.19 -18.24
N GLN A 62 -2.68 2.78 -17.06
CA GLN A 62 -3.02 4.19 -16.86
C GLN A 62 -1.88 4.84 -16.11
N THR A 63 -1.83 6.18 -16.08
CA THR A 63 -0.77 6.94 -15.39
C THR A 63 -0.77 6.71 -13.87
N TRP A 64 -1.87 6.20 -13.31
CA TRP A 64 -2.00 5.80 -11.90
C TRP A 64 -1.70 4.31 -11.62
N HIS A 65 -1.16 3.57 -12.61
CA HIS A 65 -0.73 2.19 -12.44
C HIS A 65 0.80 2.09 -12.49
N VAL A 66 1.42 1.57 -11.42
CA VAL A 66 2.87 1.36 -11.36
C VAL A 66 3.20 -0.11 -11.28
N ALA A 67 4.00 -0.61 -12.21
CA ALA A 67 4.49 -1.99 -12.19
C ALA A 67 5.60 -2.15 -11.16
N ILE A 68 5.50 -3.17 -10.30
CA ILE A 68 6.55 -3.58 -9.37
C ILE A 68 7.05 -4.95 -9.83
N PRO A 69 8.34 -5.09 -10.23
CA PRO A 69 8.87 -6.34 -10.72
C PRO A 69 9.04 -7.37 -9.59
N SER A 70 8.91 -8.65 -9.94
CA SER A 70 9.21 -9.75 -9.01
C SER A 70 10.67 -9.75 -8.60
N GLY A 71 10.97 -10.24 -7.40
CA GLY A 71 12.33 -10.41 -6.90
C GLY A 71 12.99 -9.12 -6.38
N LYS A 72 12.38 -7.96 -6.57
CA LYS A 72 12.89 -6.68 -6.03
C LYS A 72 12.67 -6.54 -4.53
N TYR A 73 11.53 -7.00 -4.03
CA TYR A 73 11.17 -6.93 -2.61
C TYR A 73 10.73 -8.29 -2.07
N ALA A 74 11.17 -8.61 -0.86
CA ALA A 74 10.87 -9.88 -0.20
C ALA A 74 9.35 -10.07 -0.05
N ALA A 75 8.83 -11.26 -0.39
CA ALA A 75 7.39 -11.60 -0.35
C ALA A 75 6.46 -10.74 -1.22
N ILE A 76 7.02 -9.97 -2.15
CA ILE A 76 6.26 -9.24 -3.17
C ILE A 76 6.60 -9.85 -4.54
N ASP A 77 5.63 -10.56 -5.11
CA ASP A 77 5.71 -11.02 -6.51
C ASP A 77 5.45 -9.85 -7.47
N ALA A 78 5.64 -10.09 -8.76
CA ALA A 78 5.24 -9.14 -9.81
C ALA A 78 3.79 -8.67 -9.61
N CYS A 79 3.61 -7.36 -9.46
CA CYS A 79 2.32 -6.77 -9.16
C CYS A 79 2.24 -5.31 -9.64
N TRP A 80 1.09 -4.69 -9.42
CA TRP A 80 0.79 -3.33 -9.81
C TRP A 80 0.28 -2.56 -8.60
N ALA A 81 0.92 -1.43 -8.28
CA ALA A 81 0.33 -0.45 -7.38
C ALA A 81 -0.78 0.31 -8.11
N LYS A 82 -1.95 0.41 -7.45
CA LYS A 82 -3.15 1.04 -8.00
C LYS A 82 -3.42 2.37 -7.31
N GLY A 83 -2.82 3.45 -7.83
CA GLY A 83 -2.87 4.78 -7.21
C GLY A 83 -4.27 5.36 -7.09
N ASP A 84 -5.18 4.95 -7.97
CA ASP A 84 -6.62 5.27 -7.97
C ASP A 84 -7.40 4.61 -6.82
N LEU A 85 -6.81 3.63 -6.14
CA LEU A 85 -7.41 2.94 -4.99
C LEU A 85 -6.77 3.37 -3.66
N ILE A 86 -6.22 4.58 -3.58
CA ILE A 86 -5.68 5.13 -2.33
C ILE A 86 -6.76 5.10 -1.23
N SER A 87 -6.37 4.70 -0.03
CA SER A 87 -7.28 4.60 1.12
C SER A 87 -6.64 5.11 2.39
N HIS A 88 -7.44 5.74 3.25
CA HIS A 88 -7.04 6.14 4.61
C HIS A 88 -7.46 5.06 5.59
N VAL A 89 -6.50 4.44 6.29
CA VAL A 89 -6.75 3.27 7.13
C VAL A 89 -6.14 3.42 8.52
N THR A 90 -6.77 2.79 9.51
CA THR A 90 -6.25 2.62 10.86
C THR A 90 -5.22 1.49 10.92
N LEU A 91 -4.29 1.53 11.87
CA LEU A 91 -3.34 0.43 12.11
C LEU A 91 -4.00 -0.93 12.39
N ALA A 92 -5.22 -0.93 12.95
CA ALA A 92 -5.99 -2.14 13.20
C ALA A 92 -6.28 -2.97 11.93
N ARG A 93 -6.29 -2.32 10.74
CA ARG A 93 -6.46 -2.98 9.44
C ARG A 93 -5.15 -3.55 8.89
N LEU A 94 -4.01 -3.16 9.44
CA LEU A 94 -2.70 -3.51 8.92
C LEU A 94 -2.11 -4.71 9.68
N SER A 95 -1.46 -5.60 8.94
CA SER A 95 -0.71 -6.73 9.49
C SER A 95 0.57 -6.99 8.68
N PHE A 96 1.52 -7.69 9.30
CA PHE A 96 2.80 -8.02 8.67
C PHE A 96 2.65 -9.01 7.51
N LEU A 97 3.54 -8.93 6.52
CA LEU A 97 3.67 -9.97 5.51
C LEU A 97 4.39 -11.18 6.09
N ARG A 98 4.12 -12.37 5.53
CA ARG A 98 4.80 -13.60 5.93
C ARG A 98 5.75 -14.08 4.83
N HIS A 99 7.02 -14.26 5.17
CA HIS A 99 8.03 -14.82 4.29
C HIS A 99 8.82 -15.92 5.01
N ARG A 100 8.85 -17.15 4.48
CA ARG A 100 9.63 -18.27 5.05
C ARG A 100 9.41 -18.41 6.58
N ARG A 101 8.14 -18.41 7.01
CA ARG A 101 7.68 -18.47 8.42
C ARG A 101 8.03 -17.26 9.30
N ARG A 102 8.68 -16.23 8.78
CA ARG A 102 8.95 -14.98 9.50
C ARG A 102 7.97 -13.89 9.08
N LEU A 103 7.60 -13.04 10.05
CA LEU A 103 6.89 -11.80 9.77
C LEU A 103 7.91 -10.76 9.31
N ILE A 104 7.62 -10.08 8.20
CA ILE A 104 8.50 -9.08 7.61
C ILE A 104 7.72 -7.84 7.19
N VAL A 105 8.43 -6.73 7.06
CA VAL A 105 7.96 -5.48 6.47
C VAL A 105 8.92 -5.11 5.35
N PRO A 106 8.65 -5.52 4.10
CA PRO A 106 9.39 -5.01 2.95
C PRO A 106 9.17 -3.50 2.85
N THR A 107 10.19 -2.79 2.40
CA THR A 107 10.11 -1.33 2.20
C THR A 107 10.51 -1.03 0.76
N LEU A 108 9.64 -0.34 0.03
CA LEU A 108 9.95 0.16 -1.30
C LEU A 108 11.12 1.14 -1.22
N ASP A 109 11.98 1.10 -2.24
CA ASP A 109 13.00 2.13 -2.36
C ASP A 109 12.39 3.49 -2.70
N ARG A 110 13.22 4.52 -2.64
CA ARG A 110 12.78 5.90 -2.87
C ARG A 110 12.16 6.10 -4.26
N GLY A 111 12.71 5.47 -5.29
CA GLY A 111 12.27 5.63 -6.67
C GLY A 111 10.87 5.04 -6.85
N ASP A 112 10.67 3.79 -6.42
CA ASP A 112 9.37 3.12 -6.54
C ASP A 112 8.31 3.82 -5.68
N LEU A 113 8.65 4.25 -4.46
CA LEU A 113 7.74 5.02 -3.61
C LEU A 113 7.33 6.34 -4.28
N GLN A 114 8.26 7.04 -4.93
CA GLN A 114 7.96 8.25 -5.70
C GLN A 114 7.03 7.94 -6.87
N SER A 115 7.28 6.88 -7.64
CA SER A 115 6.39 6.47 -8.72
C SER A 115 4.98 6.18 -8.22
N VAL A 116 4.82 5.50 -7.08
CA VAL A 116 3.49 5.25 -6.49
C VAL A 116 2.82 6.56 -6.05
N ARG A 117 3.57 7.50 -5.46
CA ARG A 117 3.02 8.82 -5.12
C ARG A 117 2.58 9.59 -6.36
N PHE A 118 3.38 9.61 -7.43
CA PHE A 118 2.99 10.23 -8.69
C PHE A 118 1.74 9.58 -9.28
N ALA A 119 1.62 8.25 -9.18
CA ALA A 119 0.41 7.57 -9.60
C ALA A 119 -0.84 8.03 -8.83
N VAL A 120 -0.73 8.23 -7.52
CA VAL A 120 -1.81 8.84 -6.71
C VAL A 120 -2.12 10.25 -7.19
N VAL A 121 -1.12 11.10 -7.38
CA VAL A 121 -1.31 12.48 -7.83
C VAL A 121 -2.01 12.52 -9.21
N ASN A 122 -1.63 11.64 -10.13
CA ASN A 122 -2.29 11.49 -11.43
C ASN A 122 -3.75 11.02 -11.28
N ALA A 123 -4.03 10.05 -10.42
CA ALA A 123 -5.39 9.58 -10.16
C ALA A 123 -6.31 10.67 -9.59
N LEU A 124 -5.74 11.58 -8.78
CA LEU A 124 -6.45 12.70 -8.19
C LEU A 124 -6.61 13.90 -9.14
N GLY A 125 -6.01 13.87 -10.34
CA GLY A 125 -6.08 14.98 -11.29
C GLY A 125 -5.36 16.25 -10.81
N LEU A 126 -4.26 16.11 -10.05
CA LEU A 126 -3.57 17.26 -9.45
C LEU A 126 -2.40 17.79 -10.30
N LEU A 127 -2.16 17.22 -11.48
CA LEU A 127 -1.11 17.64 -12.44
C LEU A 127 -1.69 18.22 -13.74
N THR A 128 -3.01 18.45 -13.77
CA THR A 128 -3.74 19.05 -14.89
C THR A 128 -3.93 20.54 -14.72
#